data_AF-G3PXE7-F1
#
_entry.id   AF-G3PXE7-F1
#
_cell.length_a   1.000
_cell.length_b   1.000
_cell.length_c   1.000
_cell.angle_alpha   90.00
_cell.angle_beta   90.00
_cell.angle_gamma   90.00
#
_symmetry.space_group_name_H-M   'P 1'
#
loop_
_entity.id
_entity.type
_entity.pdbx_description
1 polymer ?
#
loop_
_entity_poly.entity_id
_entity_poly.type
_entity_poly.pdbx_seq_one_letter_code
_entity_poly.pdbx_strand_id
1 'polypeptide(L)'
;MDFLLQVKIGALVGLLLLTLFFGFIPARVKCFRDTHGTDSHRTVLSLISCFAGGVFLAACFLDIIPDYLSDIKAELDARSVETSFPLAEFIMAAGFFMVLILERVVQNCREMRGTREERAPLIPDNRNGHGHGHGSSPDLEGSGHHVHVDFQAHSPFRSFMLFLSLSLHSVFEGLAIGLQSTDSKVLEICIAILVHKSIIVFSLSVKLVQSAVRPLWVAAYIGVFAMMSPIGIAIGISVMEAQLAAGALIQAVLEGLAAGTFIYITFLEILPHELNSPGKQLLKVLFILLGFSVMACLTLWD
;
A
#
# COMPACT_ATOMS: atom_id res chain seq x y z
N MET A 1 32.98 -0.77 -8.24
CA MET A 1 31.62 -0.69 -8.82
C MET A 1 31.02 -2.07 -9.03
N ASP A 2 31.78 -3.04 -9.51
CA ASP A 2 31.26 -4.39 -9.85
C ASP A 2 30.59 -5.13 -8.69
N PHE A 3 31.19 -5.11 -7.49
CA PHE A 3 30.61 -5.79 -6.32
C PHE A 3 29.30 -5.14 -5.83
N LEU A 4 29.26 -3.82 -5.71
CA LEU A 4 28.04 -3.09 -5.33
C LEU A 4 26.91 -3.36 -6.31
N LEU A 5 27.21 -3.35 -7.61
CA LEU A 5 26.25 -3.64 -8.66
C LEU A 5 25.75 -5.09 -8.60
N GLN A 6 26.64 -6.05 -8.33
CA GLN A 6 26.26 -7.45 -8.07
C GLN A 6 25.31 -7.58 -6.88
N VAL A 7 25.58 -6.89 -5.77
CA VAL A 7 24.70 -6.89 -4.58
C VAL A 7 23.33 -6.30 -4.92
N LYS A 8 23.28 -5.18 -5.66
CA LYS A 8 22.01 -4.57 -6.09
C LYS A 8 21.21 -5.46 -7.04
N ILE A 9 21.87 -6.14 -7.98
CA ILE A 9 21.22 -7.14 -8.85
C ILE A 9 20.73 -8.33 -8.03
N GLY A 10 21.50 -8.78 -7.05
CA GLY A 10 21.10 -9.81 -6.10
C GLY A 10 19.84 -9.42 -5.33
N ALA A 11 19.79 -8.21 -4.79
CA ALA A 11 18.62 -7.65 -4.13
C ALA A 11 17.40 -7.57 -5.08
N LEU A 12 17.60 -7.10 -6.31
CA LEU A 12 16.55 -7.04 -7.34
C LEU A 12 15.93 -8.42 -7.63
N VAL A 13 16.78 -9.42 -7.87
CA VAL A 13 16.31 -10.79 -8.16
C VAL A 13 15.70 -11.43 -6.92
N GLY A 14 16.31 -11.25 -5.76
CA GLY A 14 15.82 -11.76 -4.48
C GLY A 14 14.43 -11.24 -4.15
N LEU A 15 14.23 -9.93 -4.24
CA LEU A 15 12.93 -9.29 -4.00
C LEU A 15 11.87 -9.74 -4.99
N LEU A 16 12.22 -9.88 -6.28
CA LEU A 16 11.31 -10.38 -7.31
C LEU A 16 10.85 -11.80 -6.98
N LEU A 17 11.78 -12.72 -6.76
CA LEU A 17 11.49 -14.13 -6.51
C LEU A 17 10.71 -14.32 -5.20
N LEU A 18 11.10 -13.61 -4.14
CA LEU A 18 10.41 -13.65 -2.85
C LEU A 18 8.98 -13.13 -2.99
N THR A 19 8.79 -12.00 -3.68
CA THR A 19 7.46 -11.40 -3.85
C THR A 19 6.53 -12.34 -4.64
N LEU A 20 7.03 -12.97 -5.71
CA LEU A 20 6.27 -13.97 -6.46
C LEU A 20 5.96 -15.18 -5.58
N PHE A 21 6.94 -15.71 -4.84
CA PHE A 21 6.75 -16.88 -3.99
C PHE A 21 5.66 -16.65 -2.95
N PHE A 22 5.81 -15.65 -2.08
CA PHE A 22 4.83 -15.38 -1.02
C PHE A 22 3.49 -14.87 -1.57
N GLY A 23 3.50 -14.14 -2.69
CA GLY A 23 2.28 -13.68 -3.34
C GLY A 23 1.45 -14.82 -3.92
N PHE A 24 2.06 -15.84 -4.52
CA PHE A 24 1.31 -16.96 -5.09
C PHE A 24 0.82 -17.99 -4.05
N ILE A 25 1.36 -18.02 -2.84
CA ILE A 25 0.94 -18.97 -1.78
C ILE A 25 -0.58 -18.88 -1.53
N PRO A 26 -1.17 -17.71 -1.17
CA PRO A 26 -2.62 -17.62 -0.95
C PRO A 26 -3.45 -17.91 -2.20
N ALA A 27 -2.93 -17.60 -3.39
CA ALA A 27 -3.62 -17.85 -4.66
C ALA A 27 -3.70 -19.35 -5.04
N ARG A 28 -2.73 -20.16 -4.58
CA ARG A 28 -2.65 -21.59 -4.90
C ARG A 28 -3.24 -22.49 -3.82
N VAL A 29 -3.22 -22.05 -2.56
CA VAL A 29 -3.72 -22.84 -1.44
C VAL A 29 -5.25 -22.75 -1.38
N LYS A 30 -5.93 -23.89 -1.62
CA LYS A 30 -7.41 -23.98 -1.65
C LYS A 30 -8.09 -23.43 -0.41
N CYS A 31 -7.46 -23.59 0.76
CA CYS A 31 -7.95 -23.06 2.04
C CYS A 31 -8.35 -21.59 1.88
N PHE A 32 -7.45 -20.73 1.39
CA PHE A 32 -7.71 -19.29 1.21
C PHE A 32 -8.76 -18.98 0.13
N ARG A 33 -9.02 -19.90 -0.80
CA ARG A 33 -9.89 -19.68 -1.97
C ARG A 33 -11.34 -20.11 -1.75
N ASP A 34 -11.60 -21.01 -0.81
CA ASP A 34 -12.95 -21.51 -0.55
C ASP A 34 -13.78 -20.50 0.27
N THR A 35 -14.44 -19.57 -0.43
CA THR A 35 -15.37 -18.58 0.14
C THR A 35 -16.66 -19.22 0.71
N HIS A 36 -16.89 -20.51 0.40
CA HIS A 36 -17.94 -21.38 0.93
C HIS A 36 -17.58 -22.07 2.26
N GLY A 37 -16.41 -21.77 2.84
CA GLY A 37 -16.02 -22.31 4.15
C GLY A 37 -16.94 -21.88 5.29
N THR A 38 -17.06 -22.75 6.29
CA THR A 38 -17.72 -22.54 7.59
C THR A 38 -17.30 -21.22 8.24
N ASP A 39 -18.12 -20.62 9.11
CA ASP A 39 -17.83 -19.36 9.83
C ASP A 39 -16.44 -19.32 10.52
N SER A 40 -15.93 -20.49 10.91
CA SER A 40 -14.57 -20.66 11.44
C SER A 40 -13.48 -20.23 10.46
N HIS A 41 -13.63 -20.50 9.16
CA HIS A 41 -12.63 -20.17 8.14
C HIS A 41 -12.51 -18.65 7.94
N ARG A 42 -13.64 -17.95 7.85
CA ARG A 42 -13.69 -16.48 7.77
C ARG A 42 -13.07 -15.82 9.00
N THR A 43 -13.30 -16.42 10.18
CA THR A 43 -12.71 -15.95 11.44
C THR A 43 -11.19 -16.11 11.43
N VAL A 44 -10.66 -17.27 11.07
CA VAL A 44 -9.20 -17.51 10.99
C VAL A 44 -8.54 -16.54 10.02
N LEU A 45 -9.13 -16.33 8.86
CA LEU A 45 -8.63 -15.37 7.87
C LEU A 45 -8.61 -13.93 8.38
N SER A 46 -9.66 -13.50 9.09
CA SER A 46 -9.67 -12.18 9.73
C SER A 46 -8.58 -12.06 10.80
N LEU A 47 -8.33 -13.10 11.59
CA LEU A 47 -7.25 -13.09 12.60
C LEU A 47 -5.86 -13.02 11.96
N ILE A 48 -5.63 -13.72 10.85
CA ILE A 48 -4.39 -13.63 10.06
C ILE A 48 -4.21 -12.20 9.52
N SER A 49 -5.27 -11.59 8.99
CA SER A 49 -5.22 -10.20 8.51
C SER A 49 -5.01 -9.18 9.64
N CYS A 50 -5.57 -9.41 10.82
CA CYS A 50 -5.32 -8.62 12.03
C CYS A 50 -3.85 -8.71 12.47
N PHE A 51 -3.30 -9.92 12.50
CA PHE A 51 -1.88 -10.15 12.78
C PHE A 51 -0.99 -9.41 11.79
N ALA A 52 -1.28 -9.52 10.48
CA ALA A 52 -0.55 -8.78 9.45
C ALA A 52 -0.66 -7.26 9.65
N GLY A 53 -1.83 -6.73 10.02
CA GLY A 53 -2.00 -5.32 10.35
C GLY A 53 -1.13 -4.87 11.54
N GLY A 54 -0.95 -5.72 12.55
CA GLY A 54 -0.02 -5.50 13.64
C GLY A 54 1.44 -5.45 13.21
N VAL A 55 1.87 -6.39 12.35
CA VAL A 55 3.22 -6.39 11.77
C VAL A 55 3.48 -5.12 10.97
N PHE A 56 2.52 -4.70 10.12
CA PHE A 56 2.63 -3.46 9.35
C PHE A 56 2.77 -2.23 10.27
N LEU A 57 1.98 -2.18 11.35
CA LEU A 57 2.04 -1.09 12.32
C LEU A 57 3.42 -1.01 12.99
N ALA A 58 4.01 -2.16 13.35
CA ALA A 58 5.35 -2.21 13.90
C ALA A 58 6.42 -1.83 12.87
N ALA A 59 6.37 -2.38 11.65
CA ALA A 59 7.29 -1.99 10.57
C ALA A 59 7.20 -0.48 10.25
N CYS A 60 6.00 0.10 10.36
CA CYS A 60 5.83 1.54 10.18
C CYS A 60 6.55 2.34 11.26
N PHE A 61 6.32 2.04 12.54
CA PHE A 61 6.78 2.87 13.65
C PHE A 61 8.18 2.56 14.16
N LEU A 62 8.64 1.31 14.02
CA LEU A 62 9.87 0.83 14.64
C LEU A 62 11.01 0.64 13.64
N ASP A 63 10.70 0.59 12.34
CA ASP A 63 11.66 0.31 11.27
C ASP A 63 11.71 1.52 10.30
N ILE A 64 10.67 1.71 9.49
CA ILE A 64 10.69 2.70 8.40
C ILE A 64 10.77 4.16 8.88
N ILE A 65 9.96 4.56 9.87
CA ILE A 65 9.96 5.95 10.35
C ILE A 65 11.28 6.33 11.05
N PRO A 66 11.79 5.55 12.03
CA PRO A 66 13.07 5.84 12.66
C PRO A 66 14.23 5.96 11.67
N ASP A 67 14.35 5.01 10.75
CA ASP A 67 15.43 4.97 9.75
C ASP A 67 15.39 6.21 8.86
N TYR A 68 14.20 6.54 8.34
CA TYR A 68 14.00 7.75 7.56
C TYR A 68 14.42 9.01 8.33
N LEU A 69 13.98 9.14 9.60
CA LEU A 69 14.29 10.31 10.41
C LEU A 69 15.79 10.42 10.71
N SER A 70 16.51 9.30 10.87
CA SER A 70 17.96 9.34 11.01
C SER A 70 18.66 9.73 9.72
N ASP A 71 18.24 9.18 8.57
CA ASP A 71 18.90 9.39 7.29
C ASP A 71 18.72 10.82 6.77
N ILE A 72 17.50 11.38 6.86
CA ILE A 72 17.26 12.77 6.47
C ILE A 72 17.99 13.76 7.37
N LYS A 73 18.11 13.46 8.68
CA LYS A 73 18.83 14.31 9.63
C LYS A 73 20.33 14.31 9.32
N ALA A 74 20.92 13.13 9.08
CA ALA A 74 22.32 13.01 8.71
C ALA A 74 22.65 13.83 7.44
N GLU A 75 21.75 13.82 6.45
CA GLU A 75 21.90 14.61 5.22
C GLU A 75 21.73 16.13 5.43
N LEU A 76 20.80 16.56 6.28
CA LEU A 76 20.63 17.98 6.61
C LEU A 76 21.83 18.54 7.37
N ASP A 77 22.32 17.78 8.35
CA ASP A 77 23.50 18.13 9.15
C ASP A 77 24.76 18.20 8.25
N ALA A 78 24.93 17.25 7.34
CA ALA A 78 26.05 17.23 6.39
C ALA A 78 26.07 18.43 5.42
N ARG A 79 24.90 19.03 5.16
CA ARG A 79 24.75 20.19 4.26
C ARG A 79 24.68 21.52 5.00
N SER A 80 24.85 21.52 6.33
CA SER A 80 24.75 22.70 7.20
C SER A 80 23.43 23.46 7.03
N VAL A 81 22.34 22.75 6.73
CA VAL A 81 21.02 23.37 6.53
C VAL A 81 20.29 23.37 7.87
N GLU A 82 20.45 24.44 8.64
CA GLU A 82 19.61 24.68 9.81
C GLU A 82 18.24 25.21 9.35
N THR A 83 17.28 24.30 9.15
CA THR A 83 15.88 24.70 8.97
C THR A 83 15.17 24.77 10.31
N SER A 84 14.56 25.91 10.63
CA SER A 84 13.57 26.01 11.73
C SER A 84 12.26 25.27 11.43
N PHE A 85 12.11 24.75 10.20
CA PHE A 85 10.95 24.03 9.71
C PHE A 85 11.15 22.50 9.82
N PRO A 86 10.14 21.73 10.28
CA PRO A 86 10.20 20.27 10.37
C PRO A 86 10.11 19.61 8.98
N LEU A 87 11.21 19.67 8.22
CA LEU A 87 11.27 19.19 6.83
C LEU A 87 11.03 17.68 6.74
N ALA A 88 11.54 16.91 7.71
CA ALA A 88 11.39 15.46 7.71
C ALA A 88 9.91 15.05 7.80
N GLU A 89 9.21 15.62 8.77
CA GLU A 89 7.79 15.40 8.98
C GLU A 89 6.96 15.91 7.81
N PHE A 90 7.39 17.00 7.16
CA PHE A 90 6.73 17.51 5.96
C PHE A 90 6.83 16.54 4.78
N ILE A 91 8.01 15.97 4.50
CA ILE A 91 8.19 15.00 3.42
C ILE A 91 7.38 13.73 3.71
N MET A 92 7.40 13.27 4.96
CA MET A 92 6.56 12.14 5.40
C MET A 92 5.06 12.44 5.22
N ALA A 93 4.59 13.64 5.62
CA ALA A 93 3.22 14.06 5.39
C ALA A 93 2.89 14.17 3.89
N ALA A 94 3.83 14.62 3.06
CA ALA A 94 3.66 14.66 1.61
C ALA A 94 3.45 13.26 1.01
N GLY A 95 4.17 12.25 1.50
CA GLY A 95 3.94 10.85 1.13
C GLY A 95 2.53 10.36 1.49
N PHE A 96 2.05 10.69 2.68
CA PHE A 96 0.69 10.38 3.12
C PHE A 96 -0.37 11.05 2.22
N PHE A 97 -0.23 12.36 1.97
CA PHE A 97 -1.17 13.09 1.14
C PHE A 97 -1.12 12.65 -0.33
N MET A 98 0.02 12.20 -0.81
CA MET A 98 0.15 11.70 -2.18
C MET A 98 -0.76 10.48 -2.41
N VAL A 99 -0.79 9.52 -1.49
CA VAL A 99 -1.70 8.37 -1.58
C VAL A 99 -3.16 8.79 -1.41
N LEU A 100 -3.44 9.74 -0.51
CA LEU A 100 -4.79 10.28 -0.34
C LEU A 100 -5.31 10.93 -1.63
N ILE A 101 -4.49 11.76 -2.28
CA ILE A 101 -4.83 12.41 -3.55
C ILE A 101 -5.05 11.35 -4.62
N LEU A 102 -4.19 10.33 -4.69
CA LEU A 102 -4.35 9.22 -5.63
C LEU A 102 -5.69 8.52 -5.46
N GLU A 103 -6.08 8.18 -4.22
CA GLU A 103 -7.38 7.57 -3.95
C GLU A 103 -8.52 8.46 -4.44
N ARG A 104 -8.50 9.76 -4.11
CA ARG A 104 -9.54 10.71 -4.52
C ARG A 104 -9.62 10.90 -6.03
N VAL A 105 -8.48 10.94 -6.72
CA VAL A 105 -8.43 11.02 -8.19
C VAL A 105 -9.06 9.77 -8.80
N VAL A 106 -8.68 8.58 -8.35
CA VAL A 106 -9.22 7.31 -8.87
C VAL A 106 -10.72 7.21 -8.60
N GLN A 107 -11.18 7.61 -7.41
CA GLN A 107 -12.61 7.64 -7.07
C GLN A 107 -13.39 8.59 -7.99
N ASN A 108 -12.91 9.83 -8.15
CA ASN A 108 -13.56 10.83 -9.01
C ASN A 108 -13.62 10.39 -10.48
N CYS A 109 -12.54 9.79 -11.01
CA CYS A 109 -12.55 9.24 -12.37
C CYS A 109 -13.59 8.13 -12.55
N ARG A 110 -13.85 7.33 -11.52
CA ARG A 110 -14.84 6.26 -11.55
C ARG A 110 -16.27 6.80 -11.50
N GLU A 111 -16.53 7.79 -10.65
CA GLU A 111 -17.82 8.50 -10.57
C GLU A 111 -18.16 9.20 -11.90
N MET A 112 -17.16 9.84 -12.54
CA MET A 112 -17.31 10.43 -13.88
C MET A 112 -17.60 9.39 -14.98
N ARG A 113 -17.06 8.16 -14.89
CA ARG A 113 -17.39 7.09 -15.85
C ARG A 113 -18.79 6.53 -15.64
N GLY A 114 -19.22 6.34 -14.39
CA GLY A 114 -20.57 5.85 -14.07
C GLY A 114 -21.66 6.80 -14.56
N THR A 115 -21.51 8.10 -14.31
CA THR A 115 -22.44 9.13 -14.79
C THR A 115 -22.46 9.28 -16.32
N ARG A 116 -21.38 8.92 -17.01
CA ARG A 116 -21.31 8.91 -18.49
C ARG A 116 -21.96 7.68 -19.10
N GLU A 117 -21.86 6.52 -18.45
CA GLU A 117 -22.52 5.28 -18.88
C GLU A 117 -24.04 5.32 -18.64
N GLU A 118 -24.52 5.95 -17.55
CA GLU A 118 -25.96 6.21 -17.34
C GLU A 118 -26.55 7.23 -18.34
N ARG A 119 -25.71 8.06 -18.97
CA ARG A 119 -26.11 9.00 -20.02
C ARG A 119 -25.97 8.45 -21.45
N ALA A 120 -25.55 7.20 -21.61
CA ALA A 120 -25.59 6.55 -22.92
C ALA A 120 -27.07 6.27 -23.27
N PRO A 121 -27.59 6.76 -24.41
CA PRO A 121 -28.98 6.56 -24.77
C PRO A 121 -29.23 5.08 -25.06
N LEU A 122 -29.80 4.37 -24.10
CA LEU A 122 -30.38 3.05 -24.34
C LEU A 122 -31.71 3.27 -25.04
N ILE A 123 -31.70 3.10 -26.37
CA ILE A 123 -32.81 3.13 -27.35
C ILE A 123 -32.81 4.39 -28.25
N PRO A 124 -32.40 4.28 -29.53
CA PRO A 124 -33.01 5.06 -30.58
C PRO A 124 -34.23 4.29 -31.08
N ASP A 125 -35.43 4.58 -30.58
CA ASP A 125 -36.63 4.37 -31.38
C ASP A 125 -37.86 5.13 -30.89
N ASN A 126 -38.56 5.58 -31.92
CA ASN A 126 -39.78 6.35 -32.03
C ASN A 126 -40.98 5.62 -31.43
N ARG A 127 -41.72 6.26 -30.50
CA ARG A 127 -43.15 5.94 -30.26
C ARG A 127 -43.90 6.97 -29.40
N ASN A 128 -44.98 7.48 -29.99
CA ASN A 128 -46.05 8.27 -29.37
C ASN A 128 -46.61 7.63 -28.09
N GLY A 129 -46.85 8.45 -27.06
CA GLY A 129 -47.67 8.07 -25.90
C GLY A 129 -47.83 9.21 -24.87
N HIS A 130 -49.07 9.64 -24.68
CA HIS A 130 -49.53 10.67 -23.73
C HIS A 130 -49.35 10.28 -22.25
N GLY A 131 -49.26 11.28 -21.35
CA GLY A 131 -49.81 11.13 -20.00
C GLY A 131 -49.11 11.85 -18.84
N HIS A 132 -49.70 12.98 -18.44
CA HIS A 132 -49.83 13.55 -17.09
C HIS A 132 -48.60 14.13 -16.34
N GLY A 133 -48.68 15.45 -16.13
CA GLY A 133 -48.00 16.13 -15.04
C GLY A 133 -48.78 16.00 -13.72
N HIS A 134 -48.03 16.01 -12.62
CA HIS A 134 -48.45 16.50 -11.32
C HIS A 134 -47.22 17.03 -10.59
N GLY A 135 -47.28 18.28 -10.12
CA GLY A 135 -46.29 18.85 -9.22
C GLY A 135 -46.72 18.70 -7.76
N SER A 136 -45.74 18.63 -6.87
CA SER A 136 -45.87 19.00 -5.45
C SER A 136 -44.49 19.22 -4.81
N SER A 137 -44.20 20.51 -4.60
CA SER A 137 -43.43 21.17 -3.51
C SER A 137 -41.94 20.86 -3.23
N PRO A 138 -41.15 21.88 -2.82
CA PRO A 138 -39.73 21.78 -2.52
C PRO A 138 -39.49 21.65 -1.00
N ASP A 139 -38.87 20.56 -0.56
CA ASP A 139 -38.32 20.49 0.80
C ASP A 139 -36.84 20.89 0.76
N LEU A 140 -36.63 22.16 1.13
CA LEU A 140 -35.38 22.68 1.67
C LEU A 140 -35.25 22.15 3.11
N GLU A 141 -34.35 21.20 3.34
CA GLU A 141 -33.80 20.99 4.68
C GLU A 141 -32.39 20.39 4.61
N GLY A 142 -31.47 21.05 5.33
CA GLY A 142 -30.33 20.36 5.95
C GLY A 142 -29.05 20.25 5.15
N SER A 143 -28.30 21.35 5.09
CA SER A 143 -26.84 21.30 4.95
C SER A 143 -26.23 20.42 6.03
N GLY A 144 -25.84 19.21 5.65
CA GLY A 144 -25.00 18.32 6.43
C GLY A 144 -24.15 17.56 5.44
N HIS A 145 -23.03 18.15 5.03
CA HIS A 145 -22.01 17.44 4.26
C HIS A 145 -21.29 16.48 5.22
N HIS A 146 -22.02 15.47 5.71
CA HIS A 146 -21.41 14.30 6.32
C HIS A 146 -20.65 13.64 5.17
N VAL A 147 -19.33 13.77 5.18
CA VAL A 147 -18.46 12.90 4.40
C VAL A 147 -18.67 11.51 5.00
N HIS A 148 -19.74 10.84 4.59
CA HIS A 148 -19.93 9.44 4.83
C HIS A 148 -18.83 8.78 3.99
N VAL A 149 -17.71 8.48 4.62
CA VAL A 149 -16.74 7.55 4.05
C VAL A 149 -17.50 6.24 3.97
N ASP A 150 -18.12 6.00 2.82
CA ASP A 150 -19.01 4.87 2.62
C ASP A 150 -18.17 3.60 2.53
N PHE A 151 -17.91 3.01 3.69
CA PHE A 151 -17.06 1.82 3.86
C PHE A 151 -17.73 0.52 3.35
N GLN A 152 -18.97 0.56 2.86
CA GLN A 152 -19.80 -0.64 2.72
C GLN A 152 -20.10 -1.11 1.28
N ALA A 153 -19.69 -0.40 0.22
CA ALA A 153 -20.05 -0.76 -1.17
C ALA A 153 -18.96 -1.42 -2.05
N HIS A 154 -17.71 -1.65 -1.60
CA HIS A 154 -16.58 -1.67 -2.54
C HIS A 154 -15.42 -2.67 -2.26
N SER A 155 -15.69 -3.94 -1.96
CA SER A 155 -14.63 -4.97 -1.79
C SER A 155 -13.54 -4.98 -2.90
N PRO A 156 -13.87 -4.95 -4.22
CA PRO A 156 -12.84 -4.96 -5.26
C PRO A 156 -12.11 -3.63 -5.44
N PHE A 157 -12.80 -2.49 -5.23
CA PHE A 157 -12.17 -1.17 -5.33
C PHE A 157 -11.18 -0.94 -4.21
N ARG A 158 -11.51 -1.36 -2.98
CA ARG A 158 -10.58 -1.25 -1.87
C ARG A 158 -9.35 -2.14 -2.03
N SER A 159 -9.52 -3.38 -2.55
CA SER A 159 -8.38 -4.23 -2.90
C SER A 159 -7.52 -3.62 -4.02
N PHE A 160 -8.14 -2.93 -4.98
CA PHE A 160 -7.42 -2.20 -6.02
C PHE A 160 -6.64 -1.01 -5.46
N MET A 161 -7.23 -0.23 -4.54
CA MET A 161 -6.53 0.88 -3.90
C MET A 161 -5.37 0.40 -3.06
N LEU A 162 -5.58 -0.64 -2.25
CA LEU A 162 -4.51 -1.27 -1.47
C LEU A 162 -3.37 -1.78 -2.37
N PHE A 163 -3.69 -2.41 -3.50
CA PHE A 163 -2.69 -2.79 -4.50
C PHE A 163 -1.92 -1.58 -5.06
N LEU A 164 -2.63 -0.50 -5.40
CA LEU A 164 -2.04 0.68 -6.01
C LEU A 164 -1.14 1.44 -5.03
N SER A 165 -1.61 1.67 -3.81
CA SER A 165 -0.87 2.33 -2.73
C SER A 165 0.39 1.55 -2.38
N LEU A 166 0.29 0.23 -2.20
CA LEU A 166 1.44 -0.64 -1.98
C LEU A 166 2.41 -0.65 -3.17
N SER A 167 1.90 -0.60 -4.40
CA SER A 167 2.75 -0.55 -5.60
C SER A 167 3.60 0.72 -5.63
N LEU A 168 3.01 1.88 -5.30
CA LEU A 168 3.76 3.13 -5.20
C LEU A 168 4.82 3.09 -4.10
N HIS A 169 4.45 2.61 -2.91
CA HIS A 169 5.39 2.39 -1.81
C HIS A 169 6.58 1.52 -2.26
N SER A 170 6.29 0.40 -2.93
CA SER A 170 7.29 -0.55 -3.42
C SER A 170 8.23 0.02 -4.49
N VAL A 171 7.78 1.01 -5.28
CA VAL A 171 8.65 1.71 -6.24
C VAL A 171 9.63 2.63 -5.50
N PHE A 172 9.17 3.39 -4.51
CA PHE A 172 10.02 4.29 -3.74
C PHE A 172 11.07 3.54 -2.93
N GLU A 173 10.66 2.47 -2.28
CA GLU A 173 11.55 1.53 -1.59
C GLU A 173 12.61 0.97 -2.55
N GLY A 174 12.21 0.52 -3.75
CA GLY A 174 13.15 0.02 -4.74
C GLY A 174 14.14 1.10 -5.21
N LEU A 175 13.66 2.33 -5.45
CA LEU A 175 14.50 3.47 -5.81
C LEU A 175 15.54 3.77 -4.72
N ALA A 176 15.13 3.74 -3.44
CA ALA A 176 16.03 3.98 -2.31
C ALA A 176 17.17 2.95 -2.28
N ILE A 177 16.88 1.65 -2.43
CA ILE A 177 17.91 0.60 -2.54
C ILE A 177 18.83 0.85 -3.75
N GLY A 178 18.26 1.23 -4.90
CA GLY A 178 19.05 1.52 -6.10
C GLY A 178 19.99 2.72 -5.94
N LEU A 179 19.60 3.69 -5.11
CA LEU A 179 20.36 4.90 -4.78
C LEU A 179 21.34 4.72 -3.61
N GLN A 180 21.43 3.54 -3.01
CA GLN A 180 22.43 3.29 -1.98
C GLN A 180 23.84 3.19 -2.56
N SER A 181 24.81 3.80 -1.89
CA SER A 181 26.20 3.88 -2.35
C SER A 181 27.13 2.83 -1.73
N THR A 182 26.68 2.20 -0.63
CA THR A 182 27.48 1.26 0.17
C THR A 182 26.83 -0.13 0.17
N ASP A 183 27.60 -1.18 -0.11
CA ASP A 183 27.09 -2.56 -0.20
C ASP A 183 26.53 -3.07 1.13
N SER A 184 27.15 -2.70 2.26
CA SER A 184 26.67 -3.07 3.59
C SER A 184 25.28 -2.50 3.87
N LYS A 185 25.04 -1.24 3.48
CA LYS A 185 23.73 -0.58 3.61
C LYS A 185 22.69 -1.18 2.67
N VAL A 186 23.07 -1.53 1.43
CA VAL A 186 22.18 -2.27 0.52
C VAL A 186 21.75 -3.60 1.13
N LEU A 187 22.67 -4.35 1.73
CA LEU A 187 22.37 -5.66 2.34
C LEU A 187 21.49 -5.53 3.59
N GLU A 188 21.82 -4.60 4.49
CA GLU A 188 21.06 -4.29 5.71
C GLU A 188 19.60 -3.94 5.37
N ILE A 189 19.40 -2.94 4.51
CA ILE A 189 18.08 -2.50 4.06
C ILE A 189 17.37 -3.63 3.29
N CYS A 190 18.07 -4.39 2.45
CA CYS A 190 17.46 -5.50 1.72
C CYS A 190 16.96 -6.62 2.64
N ILE A 191 17.67 -6.95 3.72
CA ILE A 191 17.25 -8.00 4.66
C ILE A 191 15.98 -7.54 5.39
N ALA A 192 15.98 -6.33 5.96
CA ALA A 192 14.81 -5.75 6.62
C ALA A 192 13.59 -5.74 5.70
N ILE A 193 13.79 -5.31 4.45
CA ILE A 193 12.75 -5.30 3.42
C ILE A 193 12.23 -6.69 3.08
N LEU A 194 13.10 -7.69 2.89
CA LEU A 194 12.66 -9.04 2.52
C LEU A 194 11.68 -9.61 3.56
N VAL A 195 11.92 -9.33 4.85
CA VAL A 195 11.06 -9.74 5.95
C VAL A 195 9.69 -9.09 5.82
N HIS A 196 9.60 -7.75 5.84
CA HIS A 196 8.30 -7.09 5.84
C HIS A 196 7.59 -7.21 4.48
N LYS A 197 8.31 -7.24 3.36
CA LYS A 197 7.75 -7.40 2.01
C LYS A 197 7.09 -8.77 1.79
N SER A 198 7.62 -9.82 2.41
CA SER A 198 6.99 -11.15 2.39
C SER A 198 5.58 -11.11 3.00
N ILE A 199 5.44 -10.38 4.11
CA ILE A 199 4.18 -10.24 4.85
C ILE A 199 3.23 -9.32 4.08
N ILE A 200 3.75 -8.25 3.47
CA ILE A 200 2.98 -7.34 2.63
C ILE A 200 2.33 -8.08 1.46
N VAL A 201 3.12 -8.79 0.65
CA VAL A 201 2.60 -9.46 -0.55
C VAL A 201 1.65 -10.60 -0.19
N PHE A 202 1.93 -11.32 0.90
CA PHE A 202 1.05 -12.36 1.41
C PHE A 202 -0.32 -11.78 1.81
N SER A 203 -0.32 -10.68 2.57
CA SER A 203 -1.54 -9.98 3.00
C SER A 203 -2.35 -9.44 1.81
N LEU A 204 -1.68 -8.78 0.86
CA LEU A 204 -2.29 -8.30 -0.40
C LEU A 204 -2.94 -9.46 -1.17
N SER A 205 -2.24 -10.58 -1.33
CA SER A 205 -2.75 -11.75 -2.04
C SER A 205 -3.98 -12.35 -1.35
N VAL A 206 -3.95 -12.49 -0.01
CA VAL A 206 -5.13 -12.90 0.78
C VAL A 206 -6.31 -11.96 0.54
N LYS A 207 -6.09 -10.63 0.55
CA LYS A 207 -7.14 -9.63 0.29
C LYS A 207 -7.72 -9.75 -1.12
N LEU A 208 -6.89 -9.97 -2.13
CA LEU A 208 -7.34 -10.15 -3.51
C LEU A 208 -8.19 -11.42 -3.69
N VAL A 209 -7.78 -12.53 -3.07
CA VAL A 209 -8.54 -13.78 -3.10
C VAL A 209 -9.88 -13.64 -2.36
N GLN A 210 -9.90 -12.97 -1.20
CA GLN A 210 -11.12 -12.71 -0.42
C GLN A 210 -12.12 -11.80 -1.14
N SER A 211 -11.64 -10.84 -1.93
CA SER A 211 -12.48 -9.95 -2.75
C SER A 211 -13.06 -10.63 -4.01
N ALA A 212 -12.99 -11.96 -4.12
CA ALA A 212 -13.51 -12.76 -5.22
C ALA A 212 -12.99 -12.33 -6.61
N VAL A 213 -11.77 -11.78 -6.66
CA VAL A 213 -11.09 -11.45 -7.91
C VAL A 213 -10.75 -12.76 -8.63
N ARG A 214 -10.94 -12.81 -9.96
CA ARG A 214 -10.65 -14.03 -10.72
C ARG A 214 -9.16 -14.40 -10.55
N PRO A 215 -8.80 -15.69 -10.42
CA PRO A 215 -7.42 -16.11 -10.17
C PRO A 215 -6.39 -15.56 -11.17
N LEU A 216 -6.78 -15.39 -12.44
CA LEU A 216 -5.93 -14.77 -13.46
C LEU A 216 -5.59 -13.31 -13.12
N TRP A 217 -6.57 -12.54 -12.64
CA TRP A 217 -6.37 -11.16 -12.22
C TRP A 217 -5.56 -11.08 -10.92
N VAL A 218 -5.77 -12.00 -9.98
CA VAL A 218 -4.91 -12.11 -8.78
C VAL A 218 -3.45 -12.33 -9.18
N ALA A 219 -3.20 -13.25 -10.12
CA ALA A 219 -1.86 -13.48 -10.66
C ALA A 219 -1.28 -12.23 -11.36
N ALA A 220 -2.11 -11.49 -12.10
CA ALA A 220 -1.71 -10.24 -12.73
C ALA A 220 -1.33 -9.16 -11.69
N TYR A 221 -2.15 -8.96 -10.65
CA TYR A 221 -1.85 -8.03 -9.56
C TYR A 221 -0.53 -8.36 -8.86
N ILE A 222 -0.32 -9.64 -8.50
CA ILE A 222 0.93 -10.09 -7.87
C ILE A 222 2.11 -9.90 -8.82
N GLY A 223 1.97 -10.24 -10.10
CA GLY A 223 3.02 -10.07 -11.10
C GLY A 223 3.41 -8.60 -11.28
N VAL A 224 2.44 -7.70 -11.36
CA VAL A 224 2.68 -6.25 -11.46
C VAL A 224 3.34 -5.73 -10.18
N PHE A 225 2.82 -6.10 -9.01
CA PHE A 225 3.40 -5.70 -7.72
C PHE A 225 4.84 -6.17 -7.56
N ALA A 226 5.15 -7.41 -7.97
CA ALA A 226 6.49 -7.98 -7.91
C ALA A 226 7.51 -7.26 -8.81
N MET A 227 7.05 -6.58 -9.87
CA MET A 227 7.91 -5.79 -10.75
C MET A 227 8.20 -4.38 -10.22
N MET A 228 7.43 -3.87 -9.25
CA MET A 228 7.58 -2.49 -8.76
C MET A 228 8.94 -2.24 -8.10
N SER A 229 9.41 -3.14 -7.22
CA SER A 229 10.75 -3.00 -6.61
C SER A 229 11.88 -3.17 -7.63
N PRO A 230 11.90 -4.17 -8.52
CA PRO A 230 12.89 -4.25 -9.59
C PRO A 230 12.95 -3.00 -10.47
N ILE A 231 11.80 -2.43 -10.84
CA ILE A 231 11.73 -1.19 -11.60
C ILE A 231 12.35 -0.04 -10.79
N GLY A 232 11.98 0.10 -9.51
CA GLY A 232 12.57 1.10 -8.63
C GLY A 232 14.10 0.97 -8.52
N ILE A 233 14.61 -0.24 -8.26
CA ILE A 233 16.04 -0.51 -8.13
C ILE A 233 16.78 -0.19 -9.42
N ALA A 234 16.25 -0.61 -10.57
CA ALA A 234 16.86 -0.35 -11.88
C ALA A 234 16.94 1.16 -12.18
N ILE A 235 15.88 1.90 -11.88
CA ILE A 235 15.89 3.36 -12.02
C ILE A 235 16.89 3.98 -11.03
N GLY A 236 16.94 3.52 -9.78
CA GLY A 236 17.87 4.03 -8.77
C GLY A 236 19.34 3.79 -9.15
N ILE A 237 19.67 2.62 -9.70
CA ILE A 237 21.00 2.34 -10.28
C ILE A 237 21.31 3.33 -11.40
N SER A 238 20.37 3.55 -12.32
CA SER A 238 20.57 4.46 -13.45
C SER A 238 20.82 5.91 -13.00
N VAL A 239 20.12 6.36 -11.95
CA VAL A 239 20.32 7.69 -11.35
C VAL A 239 21.66 7.78 -10.62
N MET A 240 22.07 6.71 -9.93
CA MET A 240 23.37 6.62 -9.26
C MET A 240 24.53 6.70 -10.27
N GLU A 241 24.44 5.98 -11.40
CA GLU A 241 25.46 6.00 -12.45
C GLU A 241 25.59 7.36 -13.14
N ALA A 242 24.52 8.15 -13.16
CA ALA A 242 24.56 9.53 -13.66
C ALA A 242 25.35 10.50 -12.74
N GLN A 243 25.92 10.02 -11.62
CA GLN A 243 26.76 10.78 -10.68
C GLN A 243 26.15 12.11 -10.21
N LEU A 244 24.84 12.12 -9.98
CA LEU A 244 24.15 13.27 -9.41
C LEU A 244 24.61 13.48 -7.95
N ALA A 245 25.18 14.65 -7.65
CA ALA A 245 25.60 15.05 -6.30
C ALA A 245 24.44 15.10 -5.27
N ALA A 246 23.20 14.92 -5.72
CA ALA A 246 22.00 14.89 -4.91
C ALA A 246 21.51 13.46 -4.57
N GLY A 247 22.22 12.40 -4.93
CA GLY A 247 21.76 11.00 -4.78
C GLY A 247 21.28 10.64 -3.37
N ALA A 248 22.07 10.95 -2.35
CA ALA A 248 21.72 10.64 -0.95
C ALA A 248 20.52 11.46 -0.44
N LEU A 249 20.40 12.73 -0.84
CA LEU A 249 19.23 13.56 -0.51
C LEU A 249 17.96 13.03 -1.21
N ILE A 250 18.07 12.61 -2.48
CA ILE A 250 16.95 12.02 -3.21
C ILE A 250 16.52 10.71 -2.53
N GLN A 251 17.47 9.89 -2.10
CA GLN A 251 17.20 8.66 -1.35
C GLN A 251 16.42 8.96 -0.07
N ALA A 252 16.92 9.87 0.78
CA ALA A 252 16.23 10.23 2.03
C ALA A 252 14.83 10.81 1.78
N VAL A 253 14.64 11.62 0.74
CA VAL A 253 13.31 12.12 0.35
C VAL A 253 12.38 10.98 -0.07
N LEU A 254 12.87 10.01 -0.84
CA LEU A 254 12.09 8.85 -1.27
C LEU A 254 11.70 7.95 -0.11
N GLU A 255 12.59 7.73 0.85
CA GLU A 255 12.30 6.99 2.09
C GLU A 255 11.22 7.71 2.92
N GLY A 256 11.29 9.05 3.02
CA GLY A 256 10.25 9.83 3.68
C GLY A 256 8.88 9.73 2.99
N LEU A 257 8.87 9.81 1.66
CA LEU A 257 7.65 9.58 0.89
C LEU A 257 7.11 8.16 1.09
N ALA A 258 7.99 7.15 1.11
CA ALA A 258 7.64 5.76 1.39
C ALA A 258 7.06 5.60 2.79
N ALA A 259 7.67 6.19 3.82
CA ALA A 259 7.18 6.21 5.19
C ALA A 259 5.76 6.80 5.26
N GLY A 260 5.54 7.94 4.60
CA GLY A 260 4.23 8.58 4.48
C GLY A 260 3.17 7.69 3.83
N THR A 261 3.52 7.03 2.72
CA THR A 261 2.60 6.08 2.06
C THR A 261 2.27 4.90 2.98
N PHE A 262 3.23 4.42 3.77
CA PHE A 262 3.06 3.28 4.66
C PHE A 262 2.16 3.60 5.86
N ILE A 263 2.25 4.84 6.40
CA ILE A 263 1.31 5.36 7.40
C ILE A 263 -0.12 5.35 6.83
N TYR A 264 -0.32 5.85 5.62
CA TYR A 264 -1.64 5.85 4.98
C TYR A 264 -2.22 4.45 4.86
N ILE A 265 -1.44 3.51 4.31
CA ILE A 265 -1.85 2.12 4.10
C ILE A 265 -2.21 1.46 5.44
N THR A 266 -1.39 1.66 6.46
CA THR A 266 -1.62 1.07 7.79
C THR A 266 -2.88 1.61 8.45
N PHE A 267 -3.02 2.94 8.53
CA PHE A 267 -4.07 3.58 9.34
C PHE A 267 -5.40 3.77 8.60
N LEU A 268 -5.40 3.85 7.28
CA LEU A 268 -6.62 4.11 6.50
C LEU A 268 -7.07 2.92 5.67
N GLU A 269 -6.15 2.08 5.19
CA GLU A 269 -6.54 0.94 4.36
C GLU A 269 -6.65 -0.36 5.15
N ILE A 270 -5.67 -0.70 5.99
CA ILE A 270 -5.58 -2.01 6.66
C ILE A 270 -6.34 -2.00 7.99
N LEU A 271 -5.93 -1.18 8.95
CA LEU A 271 -6.40 -1.26 10.34
C LEU A 271 -7.92 -1.02 10.50
N PRO A 272 -8.52 0.02 9.89
CA PRO A 272 -9.96 0.26 10.04
C PRO A 272 -10.80 -0.90 9.52
N HIS A 273 -10.37 -1.57 8.46
CA HIS A 273 -11.12 -2.67 7.91
C HIS A 273 -11.09 -3.92 8.76
N GLU A 274 -9.94 -4.22 9.36
CA GLU A 274 -9.85 -5.37 10.27
C GLU A 274 -10.70 -5.14 11.51
N LEU A 275 -10.66 -3.94 12.10
CA LEU A 275 -11.41 -3.61 13.31
C LEU A 275 -12.92 -3.44 13.08
N ASN A 276 -13.32 -2.89 11.92
CA ASN A 276 -14.74 -2.66 11.60
C ASN A 276 -15.44 -3.88 10.99
N SER A 277 -14.71 -4.97 10.71
CA SER A 277 -15.34 -6.21 10.24
C SER A 277 -16.06 -6.94 11.39
N PRO A 278 -17.19 -7.62 11.13
CA PRO A 278 -17.94 -8.34 12.16
C PRO A 278 -17.09 -9.42 12.85
N GLY A 279 -17.34 -9.67 14.14
CA GLY A 279 -16.63 -10.69 14.94
C GLY A 279 -16.22 -10.22 16.33
N LYS A 280 -15.39 -11.03 17.03
CA LYS A 280 -14.89 -10.73 18.38
C LYS A 280 -13.78 -9.67 18.33
N GLN A 281 -14.13 -8.41 18.52
CA GLN A 281 -13.20 -7.27 18.41
C GLN A 281 -11.96 -7.37 19.31
N LEU A 282 -12.13 -7.78 20.58
CA LEU A 282 -10.99 -7.93 21.50
C LEU A 282 -9.97 -8.97 21.02
N LEU A 283 -10.42 -10.06 20.38
CA LEU A 283 -9.53 -11.07 19.83
C LEU A 283 -8.74 -10.52 18.63
N LYS A 284 -9.36 -9.67 17.81
CA LYS A 284 -8.68 -9.00 16.70
C LYS A 284 -7.58 -8.06 17.19
N VAL A 285 -7.88 -7.25 18.22
CA VAL A 285 -6.89 -6.39 18.87
C VAL A 285 -5.75 -7.20 19.46
N LEU A 286 -6.02 -8.35 20.10
CA LEU A 286 -4.97 -9.25 20.59
C LEU A 286 -4.05 -9.73 19.46
N PHE A 287 -4.61 -10.10 18.29
CA PHE A 287 -3.80 -10.52 17.15
C PHE A 287 -3.01 -9.37 16.52
N ILE A 288 -3.55 -8.15 16.50
CA ILE A 288 -2.79 -6.95 16.10
C ILE A 288 -1.61 -6.74 17.07
N LEU A 289 -1.85 -6.79 18.38
CA LEU A 289 -0.78 -6.67 19.39
C LEU A 289 0.27 -7.78 19.26
N LEU A 290 -0.17 -9.02 18.97
CA LEU A 290 0.72 -10.14 18.73
C LEU A 290 1.60 -9.90 17.50
N GLY A 291 1.02 -9.46 16.38
CA GLY A 291 1.76 -9.13 15.16
C GLY A 291 2.75 -8.00 15.37
N PHE A 292 2.32 -6.94 16.08
CA PHE A 292 3.19 -5.83 16.47
C PHE A 292 4.37 -6.32 17.31
N SER A 293 4.10 -7.14 18.33
CA SER A 293 5.13 -7.66 19.24
C SER A 293 6.14 -8.57 18.52
N VAL A 294 5.68 -9.40 17.58
CA VAL A 294 6.56 -10.27 16.79
C VAL A 294 7.50 -9.43 15.93
N MET A 295 6.98 -8.45 15.19
CA MET A 295 7.82 -7.58 14.36
C MET A 295 8.76 -6.73 15.22
N ALA A 296 8.28 -6.19 16.35
CA ALA A 296 9.11 -5.45 17.30
C ALA A 296 10.28 -6.30 17.85
N CYS A 297 10.07 -7.60 18.10
CA CYS A 297 11.14 -8.49 18.53
C CYS A 297 12.15 -8.77 17.41
N LEU A 298 11.72 -8.78 16.14
CA LEU A 298 12.63 -8.93 15.00
C LEU A 298 13.49 -7.68 14.84
N THR A 299 12.88 -6.49 14.87
CA THR A 299 13.60 -5.20 14.76
C THR A 299 14.54 -4.93 15.94
N LEU A 300 14.36 -5.59 17.08
CA LEU A 300 15.31 -5.51 18.21
C LEU A 300 16.59 -6.33 17.97
N TRP A 301 16.55 -7.26 17.02
CA TRP A 301 17.64 -8.18 16.70
C TRP A 301 18.41 -7.78 15.44
N ASP A 302 17.87 -6.82 14.68
CA ASP A 302 18.55 -6.10 13.59
C ASP A 302 19.44 -4.98 14.18
#